data_AF-A0A7S0VYF6-F1
#
_entry.id   AF-A0A7S0VYF6-F1
#
_cell.length_a   1.000
_cell.length_b   1.000
_cell.length_c   1.000
_cell.angle_alpha   90.00
_cell.angle_beta   90.00
_cell.angle_gamma   90.00
#
_symmetry.space_group_name_H-M   'P 1'
#
loop_
_entity.id
_entity.type
_entity.pdbx_description
1 polymer ?
#
loop_
_entity_poly.entity_id
_entity_poly.type
_entity_poly.pdbx_seq_one_letter_code
_entity_poly.pdbx_strand_id
1 'polypeptide(L)'
;ACEERIEALQRESLELTRKVSKAKGTVASLEGQLGELEVQKQLAVDSKHFREAGDLNAKIKALQAARDGERGEMVAFNERAASLQDEISAQRGRLEELREAERE
;
A
#
# COMPACT_ATOMS: atom_id res chain seq x y z
N ALA A 1 -22.31 -21.42 -3.85
CA ALA A 1 -22.22 -20.68 -2.58
C ALA A 1 -20.80 -20.59 -2.02
N CYS A 2 -20.25 -21.63 -1.35
CA CYS A 2 -18.90 -21.55 -0.76
C CYS A 2 -17.78 -21.39 -1.82
N GLU A 3 -17.86 -22.11 -2.94
CA GLU A 3 -16.88 -22.01 -4.04
C GLU A 3 -16.89 -20.62 -4.68
N GLU A 4 -18.07 -20.10 -5.05
CA GLU A 4 -18.24 -18.74 -5.59
C GLU A 4 -17.72 -17.68 -4.62
N ARG A 5 -17.92 -17.87 -3.30
CA ARG A 5 -17.40 -16.97 -2.28
C ARG A 5 -15.88 -17.02 -2.22
N ILE A 6 -15.26 -18.21 -2.29
CA ILE A 6 -13.80 -18.36 -2.34
C ILE A 6 -13.24 -17.64 -3.56
N GLU A 7 -13.84 -17.83 -4.75
CA GLU A 7 -13.40 -17.13 -5.96
C GLU A 7 -13.49 -15.61 -5.83
N ALA A 8 -14.58 -15.10 -5.26
CA ALA A 8 -14.75 -13.66 -5.04
C ALA A 8 -13.67 -13.09 -4.11
N LEU A 9 -13.40 -13.77 -2.99
CA LEU A 9 -12.36 -13.38 -2.03
C LEU A 9 -10.96 -13.43 -2.67
N GLN A 10 -10.69 -14.43 -3.50
CA GLN A 10 -9.42 -14.53 -4.24
C GLN A 10 -9.23 -13.39 -5.23
N ARG A 11 -10.29 -12.98 -5.93
CA ARG A 11 -10.24 -11.82 -6.84
C ARG A 11 -9.94 -10.52 -6.09
N GLU A 12 -10.57 -10.31 -4.92
CA GLU A 12 -10.30 -9.14 -4.07
C GLU A 12 -8.84 -9.15 -3.58
N SER A 13 -8.33 -10.30 -3.12
CA SER A 13 -6.94 -10.45 -2.67
C SER A 13 -5.92 -10.12 -3.77
N LEU A 14 -6.19 -10.54 -5.01
CA LEU A 14 -5.36 -10.19 -6.18
C LEU A 14 -5.41 -8.68 -6.49
N GLU A 15 -6.57 -8.06 -6.35
CA GLU A 15 -6.71 -6.61 -6.54
C GLU A 15 -5.90 -5.83 -5.49
N LEU A 16 -5.98 -6.22 -4.22
CA LEU A 16 -5.19 -5.63 -3.14
C LEU A 16 -3.69 -5.78 -3.39
N THR A 17 -3.25 -6.94 -3.88
CA THR A 17 -1.85 -7.17 -4.25
C THR A 17 -1.38 -6.19 -5.33
N ARG A 18 -2.22 -5.92 -6.34
CA ARG A 18 -1.93 -4.91 -7.38
C ARG A 18 -1.87 -3.50 -6.80
N LYS A 19 -2.79 -3.15 -5.90
CA LYS A 19 -2.80 -1.86 -5.20
C LYS A 19 -1.53 -1.65 -4.38
N VAL A 20 -1.09 -2.66 -3.62
CA VAL A 20 0.19 -2.63 -2.88
C VAL A 20 1.37 -2.43 -3.83
N SER A 21 1.43 -3.15 -4.95
CA SER A 21 2.51 -2.97 -5.92
C SER A 21 2.55 -1.57 -6.52
N LYS A 22 1.39 -0.97 -6.80
CA LYS A 22 1.29 0.41 -7.30
C LYS A 22 1.78 1.40 -6.24
N ALA A 23 1.27 1.29 -5.01
CA ALA A 23 1.66 2.17 -3.90
C ALA A 23 3.17 2.09 -3.60
N LYS A 24 3.78 0.90 -3.68
CA LYS A 24 5.25 0.74 -3.60
C LYS A 24 5.98 1.57 -4.67
N GLY A 25 5.50 1.55 -5.91
CA GLY A 25 6.06 2.36 -6.99
C GLY A 25 5.92 3.86 -6.74
N THR A 26 4.76 4.30 -6.24
CA THR A 26 4.54 5.70 -5.85
C THR A 26 5.49 6.13 -4.74
N VAL A 27 5.63 5.32 -3.68
CA VAL A 27 6.56 5.60 -2.58
C VAL A 27 8.00 5.74 -3.06
N ALA A 28 8.47 4.82 -3.90
CA ALA A 28 9.84 4.90 -4.44
C ALA A 28 10.04 6.18 -5.27
N SER A 29 9.04 6.58 -6.06
CA SER A 29 9.10 7.83 -6.82
C SER A 29 9.16 9.06 -5.91
N LEU A 30 8.37 9.08 -4.84
CA LEU A 30 8.37 10.18 -3.86
C LEU A 30 9.69 10.25 -3.09
N GLU A 31 10.29 9.11 -2.75
CA GLU A 31 11.61 9.04 -2.10
C GLU A 31 12.70 9.62 -3.00
N GLY A 32 12.67 9.34 -4.31
CA GLY A 32 13.58 9.95 -5.28
C GLY A 32 13.43 11.47 -5.32
N GLN A 33 12.19 11.97 -5.44
CA GLN A 33 11.90 13.41 -5.45
C GLN A 33 12.33 14.11 -4.15
N LEU A 34 12.16 13.46 -3.00
CA LEU A 34 12.60 13.98 -1.71
C LEU A 34 14.12 14.15 -1.66
N GLY A 35 14.88 13.15 -2.13
CA GLY A 35 16.34 13.23 -2.19
C GLY A 35 16.82 14.40 -3.06
N GLU A 36 16.21 14.61 -4.23
CA GLU A 36 16.54 15.74 -5.11
C GLU A 36 16.25 17.10 -4.45
N LEU A 37 15.10 17.23 -3.79
CA LEU A 37 14.72 18.48 -3.11
C LEU A 37 15.58 18.78 -1.90
N GLU A 38 16.02 17.76 -1.16
CA GLU A 38 16.95 17.95 -0.03
C GLU A 38 18.28 18.52 -0.49
N VAL A 39 18.82 18.02 -1.61
CA VAL A 39 20.03 18.55 -2.24
C VAL A 39 19.81 20.00 -2.69
N GLN A 40 18.71 20.29 -3.40
CA GLN A 40 18.38 21.65 -3.84
C GLN A 40 18.26 22.62 -2.66
N LYS A 41 17.59 22.20 -1.58
CA LYS A 41 17.44 23.00 -0.36
C LYS A 41 18.80 23.32 0.25
N GLN A 42 19.70 22.34 0.33
CA GLN A 42 21.04 22.56 0.89
C GLN A 42 21.84 23.55 0.03
N LEU A 43 21.80 23.42 -1.29
CA LEU A 43 22.46 24.36 -2.21
C LEU A 43 21.93 25.79 -2.06
N ALA A 44 20.61 25.95 -1.89
CA ALA A 44 19.99 27.25 -1.64
C ALA A 44 20.47 27.87 -0.32
N VAL A 45 20.61 27.06 0.74
CA VAL A 45 21.17 27.51 2.03
C VAL A 45 22.64 27.93 1.87
N ASP A 46 23.46 27.12 1.19
CA ASP A 46 24.88 27.40 0.95
C ASP A 46 25.06 28.69 0.14
N SER A 47 24.14 28.95 -0.80
CA SER A 47 24.08 30.18 -1.61
C SER A 47 23.40 31.36 -0.90
N LYS A 48 22.99 31.20 0.38
CA LYS A 48 22.28 32.21 1.19
C LYS A 48 20.92 32.63 0.62
N HIS A 49 20.29 31.79 -0.21
CA HIS A 49 18.94 31.96 -0.74
C HIS A 49 17.88 31.43 0.24
N PHE A 50 17.78 32.04 1.42
CA PHE A 50 16.97 31.49 2.52
C PHE A 50 15.45 31.43 2.23
N ARG A 51 14.94 32.33 1.36
CA ARG A 51 13.53 32.29 0.95
C ARG A 51 13.22 31.04 0.14
N GLU A 52 14.04 30.78 -0.87
CA GLU A 52 13.95 29.57 -1.71
C GLU A 52 14.13 28.31 -0.86
N ALA A 53 15.09 28.30 0.07
CA ALA A 53 15.26 27.19 1.01
C ALA A 53 14.01 26.96 1.88
N GLY A 54 13.30 28.02 2.27
CA GLY A 54 12.02 27.95 2.98
C GLY A 54 10.92 27.31 2.14
N ASP A 55 10.78 27.73 0.88
CA ASP A 55 9.78 27.19 -0.06
C ASP A 55 10.05 25.71 -0.36
N LEU A 56 11.31 25.34 -0.59
CA LEU A 56 11.75 23.95 -0.78
C LEU A 56 11.45 23.10 0.47
N ASN A 57 11.67 23.65 1.67
CA ASN A 57 11.35 22.94 2.91
C ASN A 57 9.84 22.69 3.07
N ALA A 58 8.99 23.63 2.68
CA ALA A 58 7.54 23.43 2.68
C ALA A 58 7.13 22.32 1.71
N LYS A 59 7.73 22.30 0.51
CA LYS A 59 7.50 21.25 -0.49
C LYS A 59 7.96 19.86 -0.02
N ILE A 60 9.12 19.77 0.63
CA ILE A 60 9.62 18.53 1.24
C ILE A 60 8.61 17.99 2.26
N LYS A 61 8.10 18.84 3.15
CA LYS A 61 7.09 18.41 4.15
C LYS A 61 5.82 17.87 3.50
N ALA A 62 5.33 18.53 2.45
CA ALA A 62 4.15 18.07 1.73
C ALA A 62 4.38 16.69 1.07
N LEU A 63 5.54 16.47 0.46
CA LEU A 63 5.89 15.18 -0.15
C LEU A 63 6.14 14.08 0.89
N GLN A 64 6.71 14.41 2.05
CA GLN A 64 6.84 13.47 3.17
C GLN A 64 5.46 12.99 3.63
N ALA A 65 4.51 13.92 3.81
CA ALA A 65 3.14 13.58 4.19
C ALA A 65 2.45 12.69 3.15
N ALA A 66 2.62 12.98 1.86
CA ALA A 66 2.09 12.12 0.79
C ALA A 66 2.69 10.71 0.82
N ARG A 67 4.02 10.62 0.96
CA ARG A 67 4.74 9.34 1.01
C ARG A 67 4.33 8.50 2.23
N ASP A 68 4.14 9.14 3.37
CA ASP A 68 3.69 8.46 4.59
C ASP A 68 2.21 8.02 4.48
N GLY A 69 1.38 8.79 3.79
CA GLY A 69 0.01 8.39 3.42
C GLY A 69 -0.01 7.12 2.57
N GLU A 70 0.78 7.07 1.48
CA GLU A 70 0.91 5.89 0.62
C GLU A 70 1.44 4.66 1.39
N ARG A 71 2.36 4.86 2.34
CA ARG A 71 2.82 3.79 3.24
C ARG A 71 1.69 3.28 4.14
N GLY A 72 0.88 4.19 4.68
CA GLY A 72 -0.30 3.83 5.46
C GLY A 72 -1.30 2.99 4.66
N GLU A 73 -1.58 3.38 3.41
CA GLU A 73 -2.45 2.61 2.52
C GLU A 73 -1.91 1.21 2.24
N MET A 74 -0.60 1.06 2.02
CA MET A 74 0.02 -0.26 1.85
C MET A 74 -0.18 -1.16 3.06
N VAL A 75 -0.05 -0.62 4.27
CA VAL A 75 -0.30 -1.38 5.51
C VAL A 75 -1.75 -1.85 5.54
N ALA A 76 -2.70 -0.94 5.32
CA ALA A 76 -4.12 -1.28 5.32
C ALA A 76 -4.49 -2.33 4.26
N PHE A 77 -3.93 -2.23 3.05
CA PHE A 77 -4.16 -3.23 2.00
C PHE A 77 -3.60 -4.60 2.36
N ASN A 78 -2.41 -4.66 2.98
CA ASN A 78 -1.81 -5.92 3.42
C ASN A 78 -2.61 -6.55 4.57
N GLU A 79 -3.07 -5.75 5.53
CA GLU A 79 -3.94 -6.24 6.62
C GLU A 79 -5.24 -6.82 6.06
N ARG A 80 -5.89 -6.11 5.13
CA ARG A 80 -7.10 -6.63 4.47
C ARG A 80 -6.82 -7.91 3.69
N ALA A 81 -5.69 -7.99 2.98
CA ALA A 81 -5.32 -9.19 2.24
C ALA A 81 -5.10 -10.40 3.16
N ALA A 82 -4.52 -10.19 4.35
CA ALA A 82 -4.38 -11.23 5.36
C ALA A 82 -5.74 -11.71 5.88
N SER A 83 -6.65 -10.78 6.23
CA SER A 83 -8.00 -11.16 6.65
C SER A 83 -8.76 -11.95 5.57
N LEU A 84 -8.59 -11.59 4.29
CA LEU A 84 -9.18 -12.35 3.19
C LEU A 84 -8.62 -13.78 3.09
N GLN A 85 -7.34 -13.99 3.38
CA GLN A 85 -6.74 -15.33 3.40
C GLN A 85 -7.32 -16.20 4.52
N ASP A 86 -7.57 -15.60 5.69
CA ASP A 86 -8.26 -16.28 6.79
C ASP A 86 -9.70 -16.63 6.40
N GLU A 87 -10.44 -15.70 5.78
CA GLU A 87 -11.79 -15.93 5.27
C GLU A 87 -11.82 -17.07 4.23
N ILE A 88 -10.88 -17.09 3.29
CA ILE A 88 -10.76 -18.15 2.27
C ILE A 88 -10.53 -19.51 2.93
N SER A 89 -9.62 -19.58 3.91
CA SER A 89 -9.30 -20.82 4.62
C SER A 89 -10.51 -21.36 5.37
N ALA A 90 -11.26 -20.48 6.04
CA ALA A 90 -12.50 -20.85 6.71
C ALA A 90 -13.59 -21.35 5.73
N GLN A 91 -13.73 -20.72 4.56
CA GLN A 91 -14.69 -21.17 3.54
C GLN A 91 -14.30 -22.53 2.94
N ARG A 92 -13.00 -22.81 2.79
CA ARG A 92 -12.51 -24.11 2.33
C ARG A 92 -12.84 -25.22 3.32
N GLY A 93 -12.63 -25.00 4.62
CA GLY A 93 -13.01 -25.96 5.65
C GLY A 93 -14.51 -26.29 5.62
N ARG A 94 -15.37 -25.27 5.51
CA ARG A 94 -16.83 -25.47 5.36
C ARG A 94 -17.20 -26.25 4.10
N LEU A 95 -16.49 -26.02 3.00
CA LEU A 95 -16.71 -26.74 1.75
C LEU A 95 -16.36 -28.23 1.91
N GLU A 96 -15.28 -28.54 2.62
CA GLU A 96 -14.87 -29.92 2.91
C GLU A 96 -15.91 -30.62 3.80
N GLU A 97 -16.34 -29.97 4.89
CA GLU A 97 -17.40 -30.49 5.77
C GLU A 97 -18.70 -30.80 5.00
N LEU A 98 -19.14 -29.88 4.12
CA LEU A 98 -20.33 -30.10 3.29
C LEU A 98 -20.17 -31.28 2.34
N ARG A 99 -18.99 -31.41 1.71
CA ARG A 99 -18.69 -32.51 0.78
C ARG A 99 -18.60 -33.86 1.50
N GLU A 100 -18.17 -33.88 2.76
CA GLU A 100 -18.18 -35.09 3.58
C GLU A 100 -19.60 -35.48 3.97
N ALA A 101 -20.42 -34.51 4.40
CA ALA A 101 -21.82 -34.75 4.75
C ALA A 101 -22.67 -35.26 3.57
N GLU A 102 -22.36 -34.86 2.32
CA GLU A 102 -23.03 -35.37 1.12
C GLU A 102 -22.62 -36.80 0.72
N ARG A 103 -21.55 -37.35 1.32
CA ARG A 103 -21.05 -38.71 1.05
C ARG A 103 -21.55 -39.76 2.04
N GLU A 104 -22.08 -39.34 3.19
CA GLU A 104 -22.70 -40.20 4.21
C GLU A 104 -24.20 -40.42 3.95
#